data_AF-A0A7Z9KVU6-F1
#
_entry.id   AF-A0A7Z9KVU6-F1
#
_cell.length_a   1.000
_cell.length_b   1.000
_cell.length_c   1.000
_cell.angle_alpha   90.00
_cell.angle_beta   90.00
_cell.angle_gamma   90.00
#
_symmetry.space_group_name_H-M   'P 1'
#
loop_
_entity.id
_entity.type
_entity.pdbx_description
1 polymer ?
#
loop_
_entity_poly.entity_id
_entity_poly.type
_entity_poly.pdbx_seq_one_letter_code
_entity_poly.pdbx_strand_id
1 'polypeptide(L)'
;EGEDSSARTVNGPQDNNNASNSGAAYVFAYQAGTWVQEAYLKASNADPGDNPPDFLPGVNRNGQAASDYFGTYVSVWEDIIVVTAEGEASTGTGVNGDATDNSALAAGAAYIYVRTANNQENSWVEHAYLKASNTDPFDELGSGASISNGTIVLGAYGEDSHAVGVNGDESSNDAPNSGSVYIFR
;
A
#
# COMPACT_ATOMS: atom_id res chain seq x y z
N GLU A 1 -2.79 -17.28 7.52
CA GLU A 1 -2.20 -17.54 6.21
C GLU A 1 -2.59 -16.37 5.32
N GLY A 2 -1.61 -15.70 4.73
CA GLY A 2 -1.84 -14.51 3.91
C GLY A 2 -2.45 -14.88 2.55
N GLU A 3 -2.97 -13.88 1.85
CA GLU A 3 -3.25 -14.03 0.42
C GLU A 3 -1.91 -13.95 -0.32
N ASP A 4 -1.60 -14.97 -1.13
CA ASP A 4 -0.28 -15.20 -1.69
C ASP A 4 -0.26 -15.14 -3.24
N SER A 5 -1.32 -14.61 -3.87
CA SER A 5 -1.37 -14.56 -5.33
C SER A 5 -0.43 -13.54 -5.92
N SER A 6 0.30 -13.96 -6.95
CA SER A 6 1.13 -13.07 -7.76
C SER A 6 0.33 -12.30 -8.82
N ALA A 7 -1.00 -12.20 -8.68
CA ALA A 7 -1.80 -11.31 -9.52
C ALA A 7 -1.33 -9.86 -9.35
N ARG A 8 -1.52 -9.06 -10.40
CA ARG A 8 -1.13 -7.63 -10.47
C ARG A 8 -2.24 -6.77 -11.08
N THR A 9 -3.45 -7.33 -11.10
CA THR A 9 -4.62 -6.70 -11.72
C THR A 9 -5.85 -6.94 -10.88
N VAL A 10 -6.80 -6.01 -10.96
CA VAL A 10 -8.14 -6.21 -10.42
C VAL A 10 -8.76 -7.46 -11.06
N ASN A 11 -9.38 -8.29 -10.23
CA ASN A 11 -9.98 -9.57 -10.61
C ASN A 11 -9.00 -10.53 -11.31
N GLY A 12 -7.71 -10.40 -11.04
CA GLY A 12 -6.71 -11.38 -11.46
C GLY A 12 -6.91 -12.76 -10.81
N PRO A 13 -6.14 -13.78 -11.24
CA PRO A 13 -6.22 -15.12 -10.67
C PRO A 13 -5.94 -15.13 -9.16
N GLN A 14 -6.73 -15.89 -8.40
CA GLN A 14 -6.63 -15.98 -6.92
C GLN A 14 -6.09 -17.34 -6.43
N ASP A 15 -5.82 -18.27 -7.36
CA ASP A 15 -5.42 -19.65 -7.08
C ASP A 15 -3.89 -19.86 -7.09
N ASN A 16 -3.15 -18.84 -7.50
CA ASN A 16 -1.71 -18.79 -7.44
C ASN A 16 -1.27 -18.43 -6.01
N ASN A 17 -0.23 -19.08 -5.48
CA ASN A 17 0.32 -18.81 -4.14
C ASN A 17 1.85 -18.57 -4.18
N ASN A 18 2.36 -18.01 -5.29
CA ASN A 18 3.79 -17.83 -5.50
C ASN A 18 4.33 -16.50 -4.94
N ALA A 19 3.50 -15.65 -4.35
CA ALA A 19 3.87 -14.34 -3.81
C ALA A 19 3.52 -14.22 -2.32
N SER A 20 4.33 -14.84 -1.46
CA SER A 20 4.08 -14.94 -0.03
C SER A 20 3.82 -13.59 0.63
N ASN A 21 2.69 -13.49 1.34
CA ASN A 21 2.13 -12.30 1.99
C ASN A 21 2.08 -11.05 1.11
N SER A 22 1.97 -11.21 -0.21
CA SER A 22 1.78 -10.08 -1.12
C SER A 22 0.40 -9.44 -0.94
N GLY A 23 -0.55 -10.14 -0.34
CA GLY A 23 -1.79 -9.60 0.22
C GLY A 23 -2.84 -9.14 -0.80
N ALA A 24 -4.09 -8.99 -0.40
CA ALA A 24 -5.18 -8.57 -1.28
C ALA A 24 -6.27 -7.82 -0.50
N ALA A 25 -7.11 -7.09 -1.23
CA ALA A 25 -8.35 -6.52 -0.69
C ALA A 25 -9.56 -7.03 -1.50
N TYR A 26 -10.68 -7.20 -0.82
CA TYR A 26 -11.90 -7.77 -1.41
C TYR A 26 -13.06 -6.78 -1.27
N VAL A 27 -13.76 -6.53 -2.37
CA VAL A 27 -14.95 -5.66 -2.39
C VAL A 27 -16.18 -6.54 -2.42
N PHE A 28 -17.06 -6.37 -1.43
CA PHE A 28 -18.37 -7.03 -1.38
C PHE A 28 -19.48 -5.99 -1.45
N ALA A 29 -20.49 -6.25 -2.28
CA ALA A 29 -21.68 -5.41 -2.41
C ALA A 29 -22.92 -6.19 -1.97
N TYR A 30 -23.82 -5.52 -1.23
CA TYR A 30 -25.10 -6.11 -0.84
C TYR A 30 -26.14 -5.89 -1.93
N GLN A 31 -26.54 -6.98 -2.58
CA GLN A 31 -27.45 -6.96 -3.73
C GLN A 31 -28.54 -8.02 -3.56
N ALA A 32 -29.80 -7.63 -3.77
CA ALA A 32 -30.95 -8.55 -3.74
C ALA A 32 -31.03 -9.46 -2.49
N GLY A 33 -30.61 -8.97 -1.33
CA GLY A 33 -30.66 -9.72 -0.07
C GLY A 33 -29.42 -10.55 0.25
N THR A 34 -28.41 -10.57 -0.62
CA THR A 34 -27.15 -11.31 -0.41
C THR A 34 -25.92 -10.42 -0.60
N TRP A 35 -24.82 -10.78 0.07
CA TRP A 35 -23.51 -10.23 -0.24
C TRP A 35 -22.93 -10.96 -1.44
N VAL A 36 -22.38 -10.21 -2.39
CA VAL A 36 -21.69 -10.74 -3.58
C VAL A 36 -20.32 -10.08 -3.64
N GLN A 37 -19.27 -10.87 -3.87
CA GLN A 37 -17.95 -10.32 -4.18
C GLN A 37 -18.01 -9.62 -5.53
N GLU A 38 -17.79 -8.31 -5.51
CA GLU A 38 -17.76 -7.47 -6.70
C GLU A 38 -16.35 -7.37 -7.29
N ALA A 39 -15.33 -7.34 -6.42
CA ALA A 39 -13.95 -7.27 -6.88
C ALA A 39 -12.94 -7.95 -5.94
N TYR A 40 -11.82 -8.34 -6.55
CA TYR A 40 -10.56 -8.69 -5.92
C TYR A 40 -9.53 -7.65 -6.35
N LEU A 41 -8.94 -6.93 -5.40
CA LEU A 41 -7.99 -5.84 -5.63
C LEU A 41 -6.59 -6.32 -5.28
N LYS A 42 -5.62 -5.91 -6.10
CA LYS A 42 -4.23 -6.30 -5.99
C LYS A 42 -3.33 -5.16 -6.45
N ALA A 43 -2.26 -4.89 -5.72
CA ALA A 43 -1.23 -3.94 -6.13
C ALA A 43 -0.70 -4.29 -7.52
N SER A 44 -0.58 -3.29 -8.39
CA SER A 44 -0.08 -3.47 -9.76
C SER A 44 1.39 -3.92 -9.82
N ASN A 45 2.15 -3.66 -8.78
CA ASN A 45 3.55 -4.04 -8.60
C ASN A 45 3.76 -5.13 -7.55
N ALA A 46 2.72 -5.89 -7.17
CA ALA A 46 2.83 -6.98 -6.19
C ALA A 46 4.07 -7.85 -6.47
N ASP A 47 5.06 -7.82 -5.58
CA ASP A 47 6.28 -8.58 -5.72
C ASP A 47 6.16 -9.88 -4.90
N PRO A 48 6.48 -11.06 -5.48
CA PRO A 48 6.68 -12.28 -4.71
C PRO A 48 7.91 -12.20 -3.80
N GLY A 49 7.84 -11.35 -2.77
CA GLY A 49 8.85 -11.21 -1.74
C GLY A 49 10.17 -10.69 -2.28
N ASP A 50 10.56 -9.47 -1.90
CA ASP A 50 11.91 -8.99 -2.13
C ASP A 50 12.88 -9.96 -1.45
N ASN A 51 13.59 -10.75 -2.24
CA ASN A 51 14.74 -11.48 -1.72
C ASN A 51 15.73 -10.41 -1.27
N PRO A 52 16.01 -10.27 0.04
CA PRO A 52 17.04 -9.32 0.42
C PRO A 52 18.33 -9.77 -0.26
N PRO A 53 19.04 -8.90 -1.00
CA PRO A 53 20.44 -9.17 -1.26
C PRO A 53 21.09 -9.30 0.11
N ASP A 54 21.67 -10.47 0.32
CA ASP A 54 22.59 -10.83 1.39
C ASP A 54 23.12 -9.60 2.17
N PHE A 55 22.86 -9.57 3.49
CA PHE A 55 23.37 -8.63 4.50
C PHE A 55 22.63 -7.28 4.72
N LEU A 56 21.54 -7.29 5.49
CA LEU A 56 21.26 -6.23 6.49
C LEU A 56 20.72 -6.83 7.80
N PRO A 57 21.18 -6.36 8.99
CA PRO A 57 20.60 -6.73 10.28
C PRO A 57 19.26 -5.99 10.45
N GLY A 58 18.22 -6.55 9.86
CA GLY A 58 16.87 -5.95 9.84
C GLY A 58 15.89 -6.80 9.06
N VAL A 59 16.16 -8.10 8.97
CA VAL A 59 15.20 -9.08 8.45
C VAL A 59 13.91 -8.89 9.24
N ASN A 60 12.75 -8.96 8.58
CA ASN A 60 11.49 -9.08 9.31
C ASN A 60 11.66 -10.13 10.41
N ARG A 61 10.92 -10.03 11.51
CA ARG A 61 11.17 -10.78 12.76
C ARG A 61 11.28 -12.32 12.60
N ASN A 62 11.05 -12.87 11.39
CA ASN A 62 11.03 -14.29 11.07
C ASN A 62 11.92 -14.73 9.87
N GLY A 63 12.75 -13.88 9.26
CA GLY A 63 13.69 -14.35 8.23
C GLY A 63 13.10 -14.52 6.81
N GLN A 64 11.95 -13.90 6.52
CA GLN A 64 11.22 -14.07 5.26
C GLN A 64 11.46 -12.87 4.33
N ALA A 65 11.49 -13.08 3.01
CA ALA A 65 11.54 -12.02 2.00
C ALA A 65 10.55 -10.89 2.33
N ALA A 66 10.95 -9.62 2.18
CA ALA A 66 10.07 -8.49 2.52
C ALA A 66 8.80 -8.61 1.67
N SER A 67 7.66 -8.73 2.34
CA SER A 67 6.38 -8.87 1.67
C SER A 67 5.71 -7.51 1.69
N ASP A 68 5.04 -7.13 0.61
CA ASP A 68 4.43 -5.79 0.52
C ASP A 68 3.27 -5.59 1.52
N TYR A 69 2.69 -6.68 2.03
CA TYR A 69 1.57 -6.68 2.97
C TYR A 69 0.34 -5.90 2.47
N PHE A 70 0.09 -5.87 1.16
CA PHE A 70 -1.06 -5.16 0.58
C PHE A 70 -2.37 -5.58 1.23
N GLY A 71 -3.22 -4.60 1.57
CA GLY A 71 -4.47 -4.84 2.29
C GLY A 71 -4.35 -4.69 3.81
N THR A 72 -3.23 -4.16 4.34
CA THR A 72 -3.06 -3.94 5.78
C THR A 72 -4.10 -2.98 6.33
N TYR A 73 -4.37 -1.89 5.60
CA TYR A 73 -5.49 -0.98 5.85
C TYR A 73 -6.30 -0.73 4.59
N VAL A 74 -7.61 -0.56 4.78
CA VAL A 74 -8.55 -0.19 3.72
C VAL A 74 -9.40 0.98 4.21
N SER A 75 -9.54 2.01 3.37
CA SER A 75 -10.46 3.12 3.60
C SER A 75 -11.31 3.35 2.35
N VAL A 76 -12.57 3.72 2.54
CA VAL A 76 -13.52 3.89 1.43
C VAL A 76 -14.31 5.18 1.58
N TRP A 77 -14.45 5.91 0.48
CA TRP A 77 -15.32 7.08 0.39
C TRP A 77 -15.93 7.12 -1.02
N GLU A 78 -17.26 7.00 -1.07
CA GLU A 78 -18.02 6.86 -2.32
C GLU A 78 -17.46 5.73 -3.20
N ASP A 79 -16.99 6.07 -4.39
CA ASP A 79 -16.45 5.17 -5.41
C ASP A 79 -14.92 5.09 -5.36
N ILE A 80 -14.30 5.50 -4.25
CA ILE A 80 -12.85 5.48 -4.05
C ILE A 80 -12.51 4.54 -2.88
N ILE A 81 -11.59 3.62 -3.13
CA ILE A 81 -10.97 2.77 -2.12
C ILE A 81 -9.48 3.11 -2.05
N VAL A 82 -8.95 3.31 -0.84
CA VAL A 82 -7.52 3.36 -0.56
C VAL A 82 -7.13 2.05 0.11
N VAL A 83 -6.15 1.35 -0.45
CA VAL A 83 -5.57 0.13 0.14
C VAL A 83 -4.09 0.38 0.39
N THR A 84 -3.59 0.05 1.56
CA THR A 84 -2.17 0.25 1.90
C THR A 84 -1.36 -1.04 1.80
N ALA A 85 -0.06 -0.87 1.61
CA ALA A 85 0.96 -1.92 1.61
C ALA A 85 2.18 -1.36 2.36
N GLU A 86 2.18 -1.47 3.68
CA GLU A 86 3.22 -0.86 4.53
C GLU A 86 4.62 -1.47 4.32
N GLY A 87 4.68 -2.72 3.84
CA GLY A 87 5.93 -3.41 3.53
C GLY A 87 6.49 -3.13 2.14
N GLU A 88 5.78 -2.36 1.31
CA GLU A 88 6.19 -2.11 -0.07
C GLU A 88 7.51 -1.35 -0.14
N ALA A 89 8.41 -1.81 -1.01
CA ALA A 89 9.72 -1.21 -1.21
C ALA A 89 9.72 -0.32 -2.46
N SER A 90 10.23 0.92 -2.33
CA SER A 90 10.53 1.82 -3.45
C SER A 90 11.03 3.18 -2.93
N THR A 91 12.00 3.78 -3.63
CA THR A 91 12.45 5.17 -3.44
C THR A 91 11.62 6.19 -4.22
N GLY A 92 10.59 5.74 -4.94
CA GLY A 92 9.63 6.62 -5.62
C GLY A 92 8.91 7.50 -4.61
N THR A 93 8.66 8.77 -4.94
CA THR A 93 8.03 9.75 -4.04
C THR A 93 6.72 10.27 -4.60
N GLY A 94 5.84 10.74 -3.71
CA GLY A 94 4.59 11.41 -4.10
C GLY A 94 3.59 10.51 -4.85
N VAL A 95 2.96 11.05 -5.89
CA VAL A 95 1.92 10.34 -6.66
C VAL A 95 2.54 9.73 -7.92
N ASN A 96 2.32 8.43 -8.10
CA ASN A 96 2.80 7.63 -9.23
C ASN A 96 4.33 7.69 -9.38
N GLY A 97 5.04 7.60 -8.25
CA GLY A 97 6.47 7.33 -8.22
C GLY A 97 6.83 5.99 -8.87
N ASP A 98 8.13 5.67 -8.92
CA ASP A 98 8.61 4.43 -9.55
C ASP A 98 8.26 3.19 -8.71
N ALA A 99 7.09 2.60 -8.99
CA ALA A 99 6.61 1.37 -8.35
C ALA A 99 7.40 0.10 -8.77
N THR A 100 8.43 0.21 -9.62
CA THR A 100 9.28 -0.92 -10.02
C THR A 100 10.63 -0.95 -9.32
N ASP A 101 10.95 0.11 -8.58
CA ASP A 101 12.12 0.16 -7.72
C ASP A 101 11.82 -0.52 -6.38
N ASN A 102 12.71 -1.39 -5.90
CA ASN A 102 12.58 -2.07 -4.60
C ASN A 102 13.78 -1.73 -3.67
N SER A 103 14.44 -0.59 -3.88
CA SER A 103 15.70 -0.27 -3.17
C SER A 103 15.52 0.32 -1.76
N ALA A 104 14.33 0.82 -1.40
CA ALA A 104 14.00 1.27 -0.05
C ALA A 104 12.99 0.32 0.62
N LEU A 105 13.52 -0.66 1.36
CA LEU A 105 12.74 -1.71 2.02
C LEU A 105 11.69 -1.12 2.97
N ALA A 106 10.44 -1.59 2.88
CA ALA A 106 9.35 -1.18 3.78
C ALA A 106 9.21 0.35 3.91
N ALA A 107 9.52 1.11 2.86
CA ALA A 107 9.18 2.53 2.80
C ALA A 107 7.65 2.73 2.77
N GLY A 108 6.92 1.69 2.35
CA GLY A 108 5.47 1.61 2.36
C GLY A 108 4.80 2.39 1.23
N ALA A 109 3.57 2.01 0.91
CA ALA A 109 2.77 2.62 -0.15
C ALA A 109 1.26 2.56 0.12
N ALA A 110 0.51 3.33 -0.67
CA ALA A 110 -0.93 3.15 -0.80
C ALA A 110 -1.40 3.19 -2.27
N TYR A 111 -2.49 2.51 -2.54
CA TYR A 111 -3.07 2.35 -3.87
C TYR A 111 -4.50 2.85 -3.84
N ILE A 112 -4.83 3.71 -4.80
CA ILE A 112 -6.18 4.24 -4.97
C ILE A 112 -6.87 3.42 -6.05
N TYR A 113 -8.00 2.83 -5.72
CA TYR A 113 -8.91 2.19 -6.67
C TYR A 113 -10.16 3.03 -6.84
N VAL A 114 -10.58 3.23 -8.09
CA VAL A 114 -11.81 3.97 -8.41
C VAL A 114 -12.77 3.04 -9.12
N ARG A 115 -14.04 3.07 -8.70
CA ARG A 115 -15.12 2.36 -9.39
C ARG A 115 -15.43 3.07 -10.70
N THR A 116 -15.33 2.36 -11.81
CA THR A 116 -15.76 2.82 -13.13
C THR A 116 -17.07 2.14 -13.51
N ALA A 117 -18.09 2.93 -13.83
CA ALA A 117 -19.36 2.41 -14.32
C ALA A 117 -19.33 2.26 -15.85
N ASN A 118 -19.07 1.05 -16.33
CA ASN A 118 -19.12 0.74 -17.75
C ASN A 118 -20.33 -0.18 -18.00
N ASN A 119 -21.44 0.42 -18.46
CA ASN A 119 -22.67 -0.20 -18.98
C ASN A 119 -22.74 -1.74 -18.91
N GLN A 120 -22.89 -2.30 -17.69
CA GLN A 120 -23.37 -3.65 -17.31
C GLN A 120 -22.51 -4.31 -16.21
N GLU A 121 -21.30 -3.85 -15.91
CA GLU A 121 -20.50 -4.32 -14.77
C GLU A 121 -19.82 -3.16 -14.03
N ASN A 122 -19.95 -3.14 -12.69
CA ASN A 122 -19.11 -2.30 -11.85
C ASN A 122 -17.70 -2.87 -11.91
N SER A 123 -16.75 -2.14 -12.48
CA SER A 123 -15.34 -2.52 -12.45
C SER A 123 -14.54 -1.54 -11.59
N TRP A 124 -13.54 -2.05 -10.90
CA TRP A 124 -12.57 -1.23 -10.18
C TRP A 124 -11.29 -1.14 -11.01
N VAL A 125 -10.65 0.02 -11.00
CA VAL A 125 -9.34 0.22 -11.63
C VAL A 125 -8.41 0.87 -10.62
N GLU A 126 -7.15 0.44 -10.61
CA GLU A 126 -6.11 1.19 -9.90
C GLU A 126 -5.91 2.52 -10.62
N HIS A 127 -6.09 3.61 -9.89
CA HIS A 127 -6.02 4.98 -10.40
C HIS A 127 -4.69 5.65 -10.06
N ALA A 128 -4.12 5.34 -8.89
CA ALA A 128 -2.85 5.92 -8.47
C ALA A 128 -2.13 5.07 -7.42
N TYR A 129 -0.82 5.23 -7.40
CA TYR A 129 0.13 4.72 -6.41
C TYR A 129 0.68 5.91 -5.61
N LEU A 130 0.69 5.81 -4.27
CA LEU A 130 1.04 6.90 -3.36
C LEU A 130 2.25 6.52 -2.51
N LYS A 131 3.18 7.47 -2.43
CA LYS A 131 4.42 7.40 -1.64
C LYS A 131 4.64 8.67 -0.84
N ALA A 132 5.40 8.54 0.25
CA ALA A 132 5.85 9.68 1.05
C ALA A 132 6.68 10.65 0.18
N SER A 133 6.84 11.89 0.62
CA SER A 133 7.73 12.86 -0.02
C SER A 133 9.21 12.57 0.22
N ASN A 134 9.51 11.88 1.31
CA ASN A 134 10.83 11.51 1.82
C ASN A 134 10.84 10.01 2.14
N THR A 135 10.81 9.17 1.11
CA THR A 135 10.75 7.71 1.29
C THR A 135 12.10 7.15 1.73
N ASP A 136 12.27 6.90 3.03
CA ASP A 136 13.39 6.18 3.57
C ASP A 136 13.01 4.73 3.94
N PRO A 137 13.98 3.80 3.97
CA PRO A 137 13.71 2.43 4.37
C PRO A 137 13.11 2.37 5.78
N PHE A 138 12.08 1.53 5.94
CA PHE A 138 11.36 1.29 7.19
C PHE A 138 10.49 2.45 7.71
N ASP A 139 10.21 3.47 6.89
CA ASP A 139 9.24 4.52 7.26
C ASP A 139 7.80 3.99 7.33
N GLU A 140 7.51 2.93 6.57
CA GLU A 140 6.26 2.17 6.59
C GLU A 140 5.01 3.05 6.34
N LEU A 141 5.05 3.89 5.29
CA LEU A 141 3.88 4.63 4.83
C LEU A 141 2.70 3.67 4.57
N GLY A 142 1.53 4.04 5.08
CA GLY A 142 0.34 3.21 4.95
C GLY A 142 0.07 2.36 6.19
N SER A 143 0.77 2.60 7.30
CA SER A 143 0.46 2.04 8.63
C SER A 143 -0.88 2.52 9.23
N GLY A 144 -1.60 3.34 8.48
CA GLY A 144 -2.97 3.76 8.73
C GLY A 144 -3.46 4.58 7.53
N ALA A 145 -4.77 4.54 7.25
CA ALA A 145 -5.37 5.27 6.13
C ALA A 145 -6.75 5.84 6.44
N SER A 146 -7.03 7.03 5.93
CA SER A 146 -8.35 7.65 5.94
C SER A 146 -8.58 8.44 4.65
N ILE A 147 -9.79 8.37 4.09
CA ILE A 147 -10.21 9.21 2.97
C ILE A 147 -11.53 9.93 3.30
N SER A 148 -11.61 11.22 2.95
CA SER A 148 -12.85 11.99 2.99
C SER A 148 -12.78 13.16 2.01
N ASN A 149 -13.84 13.33 1.19
CA ASN A 149 -13.95 14.45 0.24
C ASN A 149 -12.69 14.63 -0.64
N GLY A 150 -12.15 13.54 -1.16
CA GLY A 150 -10.93 13.53 -1.98
C GLY A 150 -9.62 13.81 -1.22
N THR A 151 -9.65 14.06 0.10
CA THR A 151 -8.44 14.14 0.92
C THR A 151 -8.11 12.77 1.48
N ILE A 152 -6.89 12.29 1.23
CA ILE A 152 -6.35 11.05 1.78
C ILE A 152 -5.31 11.40 2.83
N VAL A 153 -5.36 10.72 3.96
CA VAL A 153 -4.39 10.83 5.06
C VAL A 153 -3.79 9.46 5.30
N LEU A 154 -2.45 9.37 5.26
CA LEU A 154 -1.69 8.16 5.51
C LEU A 154 -0.75 8.38 6.69
N GLY A 155 -0.67 7.39 7.58
CA GLY A 155 0.36 7.35 8.63
C GLY A 155 1.61 6.62 8.15
N ALA A 156 2.76 7.01 8.69
CA ALA A 156 4.03 6.31 8.55
C ALA A 156 4.68 6.30 9.93
N TYR A 157 4.47 5.25 10.73
CA TYR A 157 4.90 5.26 12.13
C TYR A 157 6.42 5.08 12.30
N GLY A 158 7.08 4.52 11.28
CA GLY A 158 8.52 4.27 11.28
C GLY A 158 9.36 5.50 10.90
N GLU A 159 8.72 6.60 10.51
CA GLU A 159 9.41 7.81 10.06
C GLU A 159 10.19 8.49 11.20
N ASP A 160 11.43 8.92 10.89
CA ASP A 160 12.46 9.27 11.88
C ASP A 160 12.75 10.79 11.98
N SER A 161 11.90 11.65 11.42
CA SER A 161 12.18 13.09 11.38
C SER A 161 11.87 13.83 12.67
N HIS A 162 12.72 14.81 12.98
CA HIS A 162 12.48 15.80 14.04
C HIS A 162 11.44 16.87 13.66
N ALA A 163 10.73 16.71 12.54
CA ALA A 163 9.78 17.69 12.07
C ALA A 163 8.70 17.94 13.13
N VAL A 164 8.37 19.22 13.34
CA VAL A 164 7.25 19.63 14.20
C VAL A 164 6.28 20.49 13.41
N GLY A 165 4.99 20.33 13.69
CA GLY A 165 3.94 21.05 12.98
C GLY A 165 3.66 20.46 11.59
N VAL A 166 3.24 21.32 10.65
CA VAL A 166 2.88 20.92 9.28
C VAL A 166 3.95 21.46 8.33
N ASN A 167 4.43 20.62 7.42
CA ASN A 167 5.49 20.96 6.45
C ASN A 167 6.80 21.39 7.14
N GLY A 168 7.21 20.65 8.18
CA GLY A 168 8.53 20.79 8.80
C GLY A 168 9.65 20.24 7.90
N ASP A 169 10.87 20.24 8.42
CA ASP A 169 12.02 19.62 7.72
C ASP A 169 11.96 18.10 7.88
N GLU A 170 11.51 17.43 6.82
CA GLU A 170 11.35 15.97 6.73
C GLU A 170 12.65 15.24 6.36
N SER A 171 13.80 15.94 6.26
CA SER A 171 15.08 15.34 5.85
C SER A 171 15.94 14.80 7.00
N SER A 172 15.54 15.05 8.25
CA SER A 172 16.23 14.50 9.44
C SER A 172 15.81 13.06 9.67
N ASN A 173 16.74 12.21 10.10
CA ASN A 173 16.48 10.82 10.51
C ASN A 173 17.06 10.54 11.91
N ASP A 174 16.97 11.54 12.79
CA ASP A 174 17.62 11.53 14.10
C ASP A 174 16.62 11.25 15.26
N ALA A 175 15.32 11.07 14.98
CA ALA A 175 14.25 10.83 15.95
C ALA A 175 13.57 9.47 15.71
N PRO A 176 14.18 8.34 16.10
CA PRO A 176 13.70 7.01 15.72
C PRO A 176 12.21 6.76 16.04
N ASN A 177 11.46 6.35 15.02
CA ASN A 177 10.03 6.02 15.02
C ASN A 177 9.16 7.14 15.64
N SER A 178 9.52 8.41 15.38
CA SER A 178 8.67 9.55 15.77
C SER A 178 7.34 9.57 15.04
N GLY A 179 7.33 9.01 13.83
CA GLY A 179 6.20 8.89 12.95
C GLY A 179 5.81 10.19 12.25
N SER A 180 5.20 10.06 11.09
CA SER A 180 4.72 11.17 10.26
C SER A 180 3.33 10.89 9.70
N VAL A 181 2.69 11.95 9.18
CA VAL A 181 1.39 11.89 8.53
C VAL A 181 1.46 12.64 7.19
N TYR A 182 1.09 11.94 6.13
CA TYR A 182 1.09 12.47 4.76
C TYR A 182 -0.33 12.72 4.28
N ILE A 183 -0.54 13.86 3.62
CA ILE A 183 -1.86 14.29 3.13
C ILE A 183 -1.81 14.47 1.61
N PHE A 184 -2.69 13.76 0.90
CA PHE A 184 -2.87 13.85 -0.55
C PHE A 184 -4.24 14.46 -0.86
N ARG A 185 -4.33 15.29 -1.91
CA ARG A 185 -5.54 16.00 -2.34
C ARG A 185 -5.62 16.11 -3.85
#